data_AF-A0A7C5F3Y2-F1
#
_entry.id   AF-A0A7C5F3Y2-F1
#
_cell.length_a   1.000
_cell.length_b   1.000
_cell.length_c   1.000
_cell.angle_alpha   90.00
_cell.angle_beta   90.00
_cell.angle_gamma   90.00
#
_symmetry.space_group_name_H-M   'P 1'
#
loop_
_entity.id
_entity.type
_entity.pdbx_description
1 polymer ?
#
loop_
_entity_poly.entity_id
_entity_poly.type
_entity_poly.pdbx_seq_one_letter_code
_entity_poly.pdbx_strand_id
1 'polypeptide(L)'
;MGFLSRLLDMPSFNGATNALLVELAIPELTETQRSQLKSRVIELFRAHRSSNGSVEGALAELNQTPRVFQLNMLALAMKDLGYPPPFKKERLQKVKDPFDPSHADEYAMRAVARRLKWHYGVEVWIAEESISFDSW
;
A
#
# COMPACT_ATOMS: atom_id res chain seq x y z
N MET A 1 -4.79 -8.67 26.15
CA MET A 1 -4.77 -7.73 25.01
C MET A 1 -3.76 -6.65 25.32
N GLY A 2 -2.49 -6.87 24.94
CA GLY A 2 -1.33 -6.14 25.48
C GLY A 2 -0.99 -4.87 24.70
N PHE A 3 -0.23 -3.99 25.34
CA PHE A 3 0.31 -2.70 24.87
C PHE A 3 0.80 -2.70 23.40
N LEU A 4 1.32 -3.83 22.93
CA LEU A 4 1.73 -4.03 21.52
C LEU A 4 0.60 -3.90 20.50
N SER A 5 -0.65 -4.32 20.81
CA SER A 5 -1.75 -4.17 19.85
C SER A 5 -2.17 -2.71 19.68
N ARG A 6 -2.07 -1.90 20.74
CA ARG A 6 -2.39 -0.45 20.68
C ARG A 6 -1.37 0.34 19.86
N LEU A 7 -0.10 -0.08 19.86
CA LEU A 7 0.92 0.50 18.99
C LEU A 7 0.67 0.16 17.51
N LEU A 8 0.17 -1.05 17.24
CA LEU A 8 -0.15 -1.48 15.88
C LEU A 8 -1.40 -0.80 15.29
N ASP A 9 -2.31 -0.30 16.12
CA ASP A 9 -3.51 0.43 15.67
C ASP A 9 -3.25 1.92 15.32
N MET A 10 -1.99 2.38 15.40
CA MET A 10 -1.64 3.74 15.02
C MET A 10 -1.67 3.94 13.48
N PRO A 11 -2.10 5.11 12.98
CA PRO A 11 -2.14 5.38 11.54
C PRO A 11 -0.82 5.14 10.80
N SER A 12 0.32 5.47 11.42
CA SER A 12 1.65 5.24 10.85
C SER A 12 1.98 3.75 10.70
N PHE A 13 1.69 2.94 11.72
CA PHE A 13 1.89 1.48 11.69
C PHE A 13 0.96 0.77 10.71
N ASN A 14 -0.27 1.28 10.56
CA ASN A 14 -1.22 0.77 9.58
C ASN A 14 -0.74 1.04 8.15
N GLY A 15 -0.32 2.28 7.86
CA GLY A 15 0.24 2.65 6.57
C GLY A 15 1.53 1.89 6.24
N ALA A 16 2.40 1.69 7.23
CA ALA A 16 3.62 0.91 7.10
C ALA A 16 3.36 -0.58 6.85
N THR A 17 2.41 -1.17 7.59
CA THR A 17 1.99 -2.55 7.38
C THR A 17 1.44 -2.75 5.97
N ASN A 18 0.57 -1.86 5.52
CA ASN A 18 0.03 -1.91 4.17
C ASN A 18 1.14 -1.81 3.12
N ALA A 19 1.98 -0.79 3.20
CA ALA A 19 3.03 -0.56 2.20
C ALA A 19 3.96 -1.77 2.07
N LEU A 20 4.48 -2.30 3.18
CA LEU A 20 5.42 -3.42 3.16
C LEU A 20 4.78 -4.74 2.73
N LEU A 21 3.52 -4.99 3.11
CA LEU A 21 2.81 -6.20 2.65
C LEU A 21 2.50 -6.15 1.16
N VAL A 22 2.12 -4.99 0.63
CA VAL A 22 1.88 -4.81 -0.81
C VAL A 22 3.18 -4.91 -1.58
N GLU A 23 4.26 -4.32 -1.07
CA GLU A 23 5.59 -4.41 -1.70
C GLU A 23 6.01 -5.87 -1.91
N LEU A 24 5.76 -6.73 -0.91
CA LEU A 24 6.00 -8.16 -1.00
C LEU A 24 5.03 -8.89 -1.94
N ALA A 25 3.82 -8.37 -2.13
CA ALA A 25 2.80 -9.01 -2.97
C ALA A 25 2.98 -8.71 -4.46
N ILE A 26 3.51 -7.53 -4.82
CA ILE A 26 3.60 -7.07 -6.21
C ILE A 26 4.24 -8.10 -7.17
N PRO A 27 5.38 -8.74 -6.82
CA PRO A 27 6.02 -9.71 -7.71
C PRO A 27 5.14 -10.93 -8.01
N GLU A 28 4.26 -11.30 -7.09
CA GLU A 28 3.40 -12.49 -7.16
C GLU A 28 2.05 -12.22 -7.85
N LEU A 29 1.76 -10.96 -8.21
CA LEU A 29 0.51 -10.60 -8.88
C LEU A 29 0.53 -11.07 -10.34
N THR A 30 -0.51 -11.80 -10.72
CA THR A 30 -0.78 -12.16 -12.12
C THR A 30 -1.12 -10.92 -12.96
N GLU A 31 -0.94 -11.00 -14.28
CA GLU A 31 -1.28 -9.91 -15.20
C GLU A 31 -2.74 -9.46 -15.06
N THR A 32 -3.67 -10.41 -14.94
CA THR A 32 -5.09 -10.12 -14.69
C THR A 32 -5.30 -9.33 -13.40
N GLN A 33 -4.64 -9.73 -12.31
CA GLN A 33 -4.73 -9.03 -11.02
C GLN A 33 -4.15 -7.62 -11.10
N ARG A 34 -3.03 -7.43 -11.80
CA ARG A 34 -2.42 -6.11 -12.01
C ARG A 34 -3.35 -5.19 -12.79
N SER A 35 -3.95 -5.69 -13.87
CA SER A 35 -4.92 -4.92 -14.67
C SER A 35 -6.15 -4.50 -13.86
N GLN A 36 -6.70 -5.41 -13.04
CA GLN A 36 -7.82 -5.12 -12.14
C GLN A 36 -7.43 -4.11 -11.06
N LEU A 37 -6.25 -4.26 -10.45
CA LEU A 37 -5.74 -3.33 -9.44
C LEU A 37 -5.48 -1.95 -10.02
N LYS A 38 -4.84 -1.86 -11.19
CA LYS A 38 -4.58 -0.60 -11.89
C LYS A 38 -5.88 0.17 -12.09
N SER A 39 -6.88 -0.49 -12.65
CA SER A 39 -8.21 0.10 -12.87
C SER A 39 -8.82 0.60 -11.56
N ARG A 40 -8.78 -0.23 -10.51
CA ARG A 40 -9.35 0.13 -9.21
C ARG A 40 -8.60 1.25 -8.50
N VAL A 41 -7.27 1.28 -8.58
CA VAL A 41 -6.43 2.34 -8.00
C VAL A 41 -6.76 3.68 -8.66
N ILE A 42 -6.88 3.72 -9.99
CA ILE A 42 -7.23 4.95 -10.72
C ILE A 42 -8.62 5.46 -10.30
N GLU A 43 -9.61 4.57 -10.17
CA GLU A 43 -10.95 4.92 -9.67
C GLU A 43 -10.88 5.52 -8.26
N LEU A 44 -10.20 4.85 -7.32
CA LEU A 44 -10.04 5.31 -5.95
C LEU A 44 -9.30 6.64 -5.87
N PHE A 45 -8.26 6.82 -6.68
CA PHE A 45 -7.46 8.05 -6.73
C PHE A 45 -8.32 9.24 -7.16
N ARG A 46 -9.09 9.07 -8.24
CA ARG A 46 -10.00 10.11 -8.76
C ARG A 46 -11.09 10.47 -7.75
N ALA A 47 -11.68 9.46 -7.10
CA ALA A 47 -12.67 9.67 -6.06
C ALA A 47 -12.09 10.44 -4.86
N HIS A 48 -10.88 10.12 -4.43
CA HIS A 48 -10.20 10.81 -3.34
C HIS A 48 -9.90 12.28 -3.68
N ARG A 49 -9.40 12.55 -4.89
CA ARG A 49 -9.04 13.91 -5.34
C ARG A 49 -10.23 14.79 -5.69
N SER A 50 -11.47 14.27 -5.68
CA SER A 50 -12.66 14.97 -6.21
C SER A 50 -12.43 15.58 -7.59
N SER A 51 -11.60 14.92 -8.41
CA SER A 51 -11.09 15.48 -9.66
C SER A 51 -12.07 15.20 -10.80
N ASN A 52 -12.62 16.28 -11.39
CA ASN A 52 -13.31 16.25 -12.68
C ASN A 52 -12.34 16.15 -13.88
N GLY A 53 -11.02 15.98 -13.63
CA GLY A 53 -9.99 15.86 -14.65
C GLY A 53 -10.03 14.55 -15.44
N SER A 54 -9.24 14.50 -16.50
CA SER A 54 -9.09 13.31 -17.36
C SER A 54 -8.39 12.18 -16.62
N VAL A 55 -8.55 10.95 -17.14
CA VAL A 55 -7.93 9.75 -16.55
C VAL A 55 -6.40 9.82 -16.67
N GLU A 56 -5.90 10.37 -17.76
CA GLU A 56 -4.48 10.53 -18.06
C GLU A 56 -3.81 11.50 -17.08
N GLY A 57 -4.47 12.60 -16.73
CA GLY A 57 -3.97 13.55 -15.72
C GLY A 57 -3.89 12.91 -14.33
N ALA A 58 -4.93 12.16 -13.95
CA ALA A 58 -4.94 11.43 -12.69
C ALA A 58 -3.84 10.35 -12.62
N LEU A 59 -3.59 9.66 -13.74
CA LEU A 59 -2.53 8.66 -13.85
C LEU A 59 -1.14 9.28 -13.74
N ALA A 60 -0.91 10.43 -14.39
CA ALA A 60 0.35 11.16 -14.31
C ALA A 60 0.65 11.62 -12.87
N GLU A 61 -0.35 12.15 -12.16
CA GLU A 61 -0.20 12.51 -10.74
C GLU A 61 0.09 11.30 -9.85
N LEU A 62 -0.62 10.20 -10.09
CA LEU A 62 -0.40 8.96 -9.35
C LEU A 62 1.03 8.43 -9.55
N ASN A 63 1.56 8.47 -10.78
CA ASN A 63 2.91 8.03 -11.11
C ASN A 63 4.01 8.91 -10.47
N GLN A 64 3.72 10.19 -10.23
CA GLN A 64 4.62 11.12 -9.54
C GLN A 64 4.55 10.99 -8.01
N THR A 65 3.57 10.26 -7.50
CA THR A 65 3.41 10.09 -6.06
C THR A 65 4.52 9.16 -5.51
N PRO A 66 5.10 9.46 -4.33
CA PRO A 66 6.04 8.56 -3.67
C PRO A 66 5.48 7.14 -3.51
N ARG A 67 6.35 6.15 -3.73
CA ARG A 67 5.99 4.73 -3.74
C ARG A 67 5.18 4.30 -2.53
N VAL A 68 5.54 4.75 -1.33
CA VAL A 68 4.82 4.40 -0.08
C VAL A 68 3.33 4.72 -0.13
N PHE A 69 2.94 5.85 -0.73
CA PHE A 69 1.53 6.22 -0.85
C PHE A 69 0.85 5.46 -1.98
N GLN A 70 1.57 5.20 -3.09
CA GLN A 70 1.06 4.31 -4.15
C GLN A 70 0.77 2.90 -3.62
N LEU A 71 1.63 2.37 -2.74
CA LEU A 71 1.42 1.08 -2.09
C LEU A 71 0.24 1.10 -1.11
N ASN A 72 0.00 2.22 -0.42
CA ASN A 72 -1.19 2.37 0.42
C ASN A 72 -2.47 2.46 -0.41
N MET A 73 -2.43 3.09 -1.58
CA MET A 73 -3.53 3.06 -2.56
C MET A 73 -3.78 1.64 -3.07
N LEU A 74 -2.72 0.90 -3.39
CA LEU A 74 -2.81 -0.49 -3.77
C LEU A 74 -3.37 -1.37 -2.66
N ALA A 75 -2.99 -1.13 -1.40
CA ALA A 75 -3.56 -1.85 -0.26
C ALA A 75 -5.07 -1.65 -0.15
N LEU A 76 -5.56 -0.43 -0.39
CA LEU A 76 -7.01 -0.18 -0.45
C LEU A 76 -7.66 -0.92 -1.62
N ALA A 77 -7.07 -0.85 -2.81
CA ALA A 77 -7.61 -1.53 -3.99
C ALA A 77 -7.63 -3.06 -3.82
N MET A 78 -6.56 -3.65 -3.28
CA MET A 78 -6.49 -5.08 -2.94
C MET A 78 -7.57 -5.46 -1.93
N LYS A 79 -7.77 -4.64 -0.90
CA LYS A 79 -8.83 -4.87 0.10
C LYS A 79 -10.23 -4.80 -0.50
N ASP A 80 -10.49 -3.83 -1.37
CA ASP A 80 -11.77 -3.67 -2.08
C ASP A 80 -12.06 -4.84 -3.02
N LEU A 81 -11.03 -5.35 -3.71
CA LEU A 81 -11.13 -6.50 -4.61
C LEU A 81 -11.08 -7.87 -3.89
N GLY A 82 -10.87 -7.88 -2.57
CA GLY A 82 -10.80 -9.10 -1.76
C GLY A 82 -9.50 -9.89 -1.94
N TYR A 83 -8.42 -9.27 -2.41
CA TYR A 83 -7.13 -9.92 -2.54
C TYR A 83 -6.43 -10.04 -1.18
N PRO A 84 -5.98 -11.25 -0.81
CA PRO A 84 -5.33 -11.46 0.48
C PRO A 84 -3.92 -10.86 0.50
N PRO A 85 -3.41 -10.46 1.69
CA PRO A 85 -1.99 -10.16 1.85
C PRO A 85 -1.14 -11.44 1.68
N PRO A 86 0.18 -11.30 1.47
CA PRO A 86 1.07 -12.44 1.17
C PRO A 86 1.14 -13.46 2.31
N PHE A 87 0.86 -13.06 3.56
CA PHE A 87 0.89 -13.95 4.72
C PHE A 87 -0.51 -14.13 5.32
N LYS A 88 -0.96 -15.38 5.51
CA LYS A 88 -2.32 -15.71 6.00
C LYS A 88 -2.69 -15.10 7.36
N LYS A 89 -1.71 -14.81 8.21
CA LYS A 89 -1.91 -14.21 9.54
C LYS A 89 -1.86 -12.67 9.52
N GLU A 90 -1.46 -12.07 8.40
CA GLU A 90 -1.43 -10.63 8.20
C GLU A 90 -2.77 -10.13 7.64
N ARG A 91 -3.01 -8.83 7.76
CA ARG A 91 -4.21 -8.17 7.24
C ARG A 91 -3.88 -6.79 6.68
N LEU A 92 -4.51 -6.44 5.56
CA LEU A 92 -4.49 -5.07 5.05
C LEU A 92 -5.36 -4.18 5.95
N GLN A 93 -4.69 -3.19 6.54
CA GLN A 93 -5.25 -2.26 7.50
C GLN A 93 -6.14 -1.24 6.80
N LYS A 94 -7.18 -0.78 7.51
CA LYS A 94 -8.02 0.31 7.01
C LYS A 94 -7.27 1.63 7.25
N VAL A 95 -6.88 2.31 6.18
CA VAL A 95 -6.35 3.67 6.21
C VAL A 95 -7.39 4.62 5.66
N LYS A 96 -7.59 5.76 6.34
CA LYS A 96 -8.60 6.76 5.96
C LYS A 96 -8.11 7.61 4.79
N ASP A 97 -6.85 7.99 4.82
CA ASP A 97 -6.18 8.79 3.80
C ASP A 97 -4.86 8.10 3.39
N PRO A 98 -4.79 7.45 2.22
CA PRO A 98 -3.58 6.80 1.72
C PRO A 98 -2.37 7.72 1.52
N PHE A 99 -2.59 9.03 1.47
CA PHE A 99 -1.56 10.05 1.26
C PHE A 99 -1.13 10.74 2.56
N ASP A 100 -1.63 10.28 3.71
CA ASP A 100 -1.23 10.83 5.01
C ASP A 100 0.29 10.66 5.20
N PRO A 101 1.05 11.76 5.41
CA PRO A 101 2.51 11.70 5.56
C PRO A 101 2.98 10.78 6.69
N SER A 102 2.15 10.55 7.72
CA SER A 102 2.47 9.61 8.80
C SER A 102 2.67 8.17 8.32
N HIS A 103 2.15 7.82 7.14
CA HIS A 103 2.39 6.52 6.51
C HIS A 103 3.83 6.35 6.04
N ALA A 104 4.59 7.43 5.86
CA ALA A 104 6.01 7.40 5.51
C ALA A 104 6.94 7.49 6.73
N ASP A 105 6.43 7.30 7.95
CA ASP A 105 7.22 7.33 9.18
C ASP A 105 8.29 6.21 9.19
N GLU A 106 9.57 6.60 9.18
CA GLU A 106 10.69 5.67 9.12
C GLU A 106 10.73 4.71 10.32
N TYR A 107 10.33 5.18 11.50
CA TYR A 107 10.34 4.37 12.70
C TYR A 107 9.30 3.25 12.59
N ALA A 108 8.07 3.57 12.19
CA ALA A 108 7.01 2.61 11.92
C ALA A 108 7.43 1.60 10.84
N MET A 109 8.00 2.09 9.72
CA MET A 109 8.51 1.22 8.64
C MET A 109 9.56 0.22 9.15
N ARG A 110 10.57 0.69 9.88
CA ARG A 110 11.61 -0.19 10.45
C ARG A 110 11.04 -1.18 11.45
N ALA A 111 10.11 -0.75 12.29
CA ALA A 111 9.47 -1.63 13.28
C ALA A 111 8.65 -2.73 12.62
N VAL A 112 7.86 -2.39 11.59
CA VAL A 112 7.07 -3.37 10.82
C VAL A 112 7.99 -4.30 10.03
N ALA A 113 9.02 -3.80 9.35
CA ALA A 113 9.98 -4.62 8.62
C ALA A 113 10.67 -5.64 9.56
N ARG A 114 11.07 -5.21 10.76
CA ARG A 114 11.60 -6.11 11.80
C ARG A 114 10.59 -7.16 12.25
N ARG A 115 9.32 -6.78 12.44
CA ARG A 115 8.23 -7.72 12.75
C ARG A 115 8.09 -8.78 11.66
N LEU A 116 8.04 -8.35 10.39
CA LEU A 116 7.90 -9.26 9.25
C LEU A 116 9.10 -10.23 9.13
N LYS A 117 10.32 -9.72 9.32
CA LYS A 117 11.53 -10.55 9.38
C LYS A 117 11.46 -11.57 10.51
N TRP A 118 11.06 -11.16 11.70
CA TRP A 118 11.00 -12.06 12.86
C TRP A 118 9.92 -13.14 12.73
N HIS A 119 8.75 -12.80 12.19
CA HIS A 119 7.62 -13.74 12.07
C HIS A 119 7.68 -14.64 10.83
N TYR A 120 8.25 -14.15 9.72
CA TYR A 120 8.18 -14.82 8.42
C TYR A 120 9.55 -15.07 7.78
N GLY A 121 10.64 -14.57 8.37
CA GLY A 121 11.99 -14.72 7.81
C GLY A 121 12.25 -13.87 6.57
N VAL A 122 11.38 -12.90 6.27
CA VAL A 122 11.47 -12.08 5.06
C VAL A 122 12.04 -10.69 5.37
N GLU A 123 13.06 -10.30 4.63
CA GLU A 123 13.57 -8.93 4.60
C GLU A 123 12.85 -8.15 3.51
N VAL A 124 12.33 -6.98 3.87
CA VAL A 124 11.57 -6.11 2.97
C VAL A 124 11.96 -4.65 3.22
N TRP A 125 12.10 -3.90 2.14
CA TRP A 125 12.22 -2.46 2.12
C TRP A 125 11.34 -1.93 0.99
N ILE A 126 10.86 -0.70 1.12
CA ILE A 126 10.12 -0.01 0.06
C ILE A 126 11.15 0.41 -0.99
N ALA A 127 10.96 0.04 -2.25
CA ALA A 127 11.83 0.54 -3.32
C ALA A 127 11.76 2.08 -3.42
N GLU A 128 12.86 2.72 -3.80
CA GLU A 128 12.90 4.18 -3.97
C GLU A 128 12.06 4.63 -5.17
N GLU A 129 12.04 3.80 -6.22
CA GLU A 129 11.33 4.08 -7.46
C GLU A 129 9.82 3.90 -7.31
N SER A 130 9.07 4.92 -7.70
CA SER A 130 7.62 4.85 -7.83
C SER A 130 7.19 3.79 -8.85
N ILE A 131 6.02 3.20 -8.63
CA ILE A 131 5.37 2.31 -9.58
C ILE A 131 4.89 3.15 -10.76
N SER A 132 5.35 2.79 -11.96
CA SER A 132 4.82 3.33 -13.21
C SER A 132 3.56 2.56 -13.58
N PHE A 133 2.38 3.11 -13.26
CA PHE A 133 1.10 2.50 -13.64
C PHE A 133 0.86 2.54 -15.15
N ASP A 134 1.66 3.27 -15.94
CA ASP A 134 1.61 3.23 -17.41
C ASP A 134 2.04 1.86 -17.95
N SER A 135 3.09 1.29 -17.37
CA SER A 135 3.76 0.06 -17.82
C SER A 135 3.61 -1.12 -16.85
N TRP A 136 2.69 -1.03 -15.89
CA TRP A 136 2.53 -1.99 -14.78
C TRP A 136 1.75 -3.26 -15.15
#